data_AF-A0A2M7IQ68-F1
#
_entry.id   AF-A0A2M7IQ68-F1
#
_cell.length_a   1.000
_cell.length_b   1.000
_cell.length_c   1.000
_cell.angle_alpha   90.00
_cell.angle_beta   90.00
_cell.angle_gamma   90.00
#
_symmetry.space_group_name_H-M   'P 1'
#
loop_
_entity.id
_entity.type
_entity.pdbx_description
1 polymer ?
#
loop_
_entity_poly.entity_id
_entity_poly.type
_entity_poly.pdbx_seq_one_letter_code
_entity_poly.pdbx_strand_id
1 'polypeptide(L)'
;LLYHIGYEVGRFISIERIIEESKEAYYDALYKSSQKWHEGEHDLIPWWNYFLSTLIAAYKEFEQRVGKITTAKGAKREMVFAAIENLPDEFSFSDLLRACPGISYATLKRGLHELKMKQVIKTVGKGRDAKYRK
;
A
#
# COMPACT_ATOMS: atom_id res chain seq x y z
N LEU A 1 -10.44 15.29 -5.56
CA LEU A 1 -9.76 15.94 -4.41
C LEU A 1 -8.74 15.00 -3.75
N LEU A 2 -9.15 13.86 -3.17
CA LEU A 2 -8.26 12.91 -2.47
C LEU A 2 -7.04 12.44 -3.28
N TYR A 3 -7.23 12.07 -4.55
CA TYR A 3 -6.13 11.66 -5.43
C TYR A 3 -5.12 12.80 -5.68
N HIS A 4 -5.59 14.05 -5.80
CA HIS A 4 -4.70 15.20 -6.03
C HIS A 4 -3.82 15.56 -4.83
N ILE A 5 -4.18 15.07 -3.64
CA ILE A 5 -3.41 15.27 -2.40
C ILE A 5 -2.73 13.97 -1.93
N GLY A 6 -2.58 12.98 -2.82
CA GLY A 6 -1.81 11.76 -2.57
C GLY A 6 -2.55 10.60 -1.90
N TYR A 7 -3.87 10.71 -1.66
CA TYR A 7 -4.68 9.58 -1.19
C TYR A 7 -5.24 8.80 -2.38
N GLU A 8 -4.58 7.68 -2.72
CA GLU A 8 -4.88 6.89 -3.93
C GLU A 8 -5.90 5.76 -3.73
N VAL A 9 -6.33 5.46 -2.49
CA VAL A 9 -7.20 4.31 -2.19
C VAL A 9 -8.48 4.29 -3.03
N GLY A 10 -9.03 5.46 -3.36
CA GLY A 10 -10.21 5.62 -4.22
C GLY A 10 -10.04 5.10 -5.65
N ARG A 11 -8.79 4.87 -6.12
CA ARG A 11 -8.49 4.24 -7.40
C ARG A 11 -8.72 2.72 -7.38
N PHE A 12 -8.67 2.11 -6.19
CA PHE A 12 -8.68 0.65 -6.01
C PHE A 12 -9.93 0.16 -5.28
N ILE A 13 -10.49 0.99 -4.40
CA ILE A 13 -11.68 0.71 -3.61
C ILE A 13 -12.69 1.83 -3.88
N SER A 14 -13.92 1.47 -4.27
CA SER A 14 -14.99 2.46 -4.40
C SER A 14 -15.42 2.94 -3.01
N ILE A 15 -15.21 4.24 -2.77
CA ILE A 15 -15.65 4.92 -1.55
C ILE A 15 -17.17 5.08 -1.56
N GLU A 16 -17.76 5.30 -2.73
CA GLU A 16 -19.20 5.43 -2.93
C GLU A 16 -19.94 4.16 -2.51
N ARG A 17 -19.39 2.97 -2.79
CA ARG A 17 -19.94 1.70 -2.31
C ARG A 17 -19.94 1.63 -0.78
N ILE A 18 -18.84 2.03 -0.13
CA ILE A 18 -18.76 2.03 1.34
C ILE A 18 -19.77 3.01 1.94
N ILE A 19 -19.99 4.16 1.29
CA ILE A 19 -21.01 5.12 1.69
C ILE A 19 -22.41 4.51 1.52
N GLU A 20 -22.71 3.89 0.39
CA GLU A 20 -24.02 3.26 0.14
C GLU A 20 -24.31 2.13 1.14
N GLU A 21 -23.32 1.29 1.44
CA GLU A 21 -23.42 0.22 2.45
C GLU A 21 -23.65 0.78 3.87
N SER A 22 -23.23 2.02 4.12
CA SER A 22 -23.38 2.73 5.41
C SER A 22 -24.34 3.93 5.34
N LYS A 23 -25.29 3.92 4.40
CA LYS A 23 -26.14 5.09 4.08
C LYS A 23 -26.90 5.67 5.28
N GLU A 24 -27.34 4.85 6.22
CA GLU A 24 -28.03 5.34 7.42
C GLU A 24 -27.09 6.19 8.29
N ALA A 25 -25.87 5.72 8.52
CA ALA A 25 -24.84 6.45 9.25
C ALA A 25 -24.40 7.72 8.51
N TYR A 26 -24.35 7.66 7.16
CA TYR A 26 -24.09 8.83 6.32
C TYR A 26 -25.14 9.92 6.58
N TYR A 27 -26.42 9.58 6.46
CA TYR A 27 -27.51 10.56 6.61
C TYR A 27 -27.63 11.07 8.05
N ASP A 28 -27.41 10.22 9.05
CA ASP A 28 -27.40 10.63 10.46
C ASP A 28 -26.26 11.62 10.76
N ALA A 29 -25.03 11.32 10.32
CA ALA A 29 -23.88 12.20 10.52
C ALA A 29 -24.06 13.53 9.78
N LEU A 30 -24.58 13.50 8.55
CA LEU A 30 -24.87 14.70 7.76
C LEU A 30 -25.98 15.53 8.42
N TYR A 31 -27.06 14.90 8.88
CA TYR A 31 -28.16 15.58 9.54
C TYR A 31 -27.70 16.31 10.79
N LYS A 32 -26.96 15.61 11.68
CA LYS A 32 -26.39 16.20 12.90
C LYS A 32 -25.47 17.37 12.59
N SER A 33 -24.64 17.24 11.56
CA SER A 33 -23.67 18.29 11.20
C SER A 33 -24.27 19.46 10.42
N SER A 34 -25.50 19.31 9.93
CA SER A 34 -26.24 20.36 9.23
C SER A 34 -27.14 21.17 10.17
N GLN A 35 -27.29 20.75 11.43
CA GLN A 35 -28.07 21.52 12.40
C GLN A 35 -27.42 22.86 12.66
N LYS A 36 -28.24 23.92 12.74
CA LYS A 36 -27.80 25.30 13.00
C LYS A 36 -26.76 25.84 12.02
N TRP A 37 -26.79 25.35 10.78
CA TRP A 37 -25.81 25.72 9.76
C TRP A 37 -25.81 27.23 9.47
N HIS A 38 -26.99 27.83 9.30
CA HIS A 38 -27.15 29.24 8.96
C HIS A 38 -26.77 30.17 10.12
N GLU A 39 -26.90 29.68 11.34
CA GLU A 39 -26.54 30.36 12.58
C GLU A 39 -25.05 30.27 12.89
N GLY A 40 -24.29 29.44 12.16
CA GLY A 40 -22.86 29.22 12.40
C GLY A 40 -22.55 28.41 13.66
N GLU A 41 -23.56 27.79 14.27
CA GLU A 41 -23.44 26.98 15.49
C GLU A 41 -23.44 25.47 15.20
N HIS A 42 -23.16 25.08 13.95
CA HIS A 42 -23.15 23.69 13.53
C HIS A 42 -21.92 22.94 14.07
N ASP A 43 -22.11 21.66 14.39
CA ASP A 43 -21.02 20.78 14.81
C ASP A 43 -20.58 19.87 13.66
N LEU A 44 -19.34 20.01 13.19
CA LEU A 44 -18.78 19.18 12.11
C LEU A 44 -18.20 17.84 12.57
N ILE A 45 -18.06 17.63 13.88
CA ILE A 45 -17.43 16.42 14.43
C ILE A 45 -18.14 15.14 13.96
N PRO A 46 -19.48 15.03 13.91
CA PRO A 46 -20.16 13.83 13.42
C PRO A 46 -19.79 13.51 11.97
N TRP A 47 -19.76 14.52 11.09
CA TRP A 47 -19.38 14.37 9.69
C TRP A 47 -17.91 13.96 9.53
N TRP A 48 -16.99 14.61 10.25
CA TRP A 48 -15.57 14.26 10.20
C TRP A 48 -15.31 12.83 10.65
N ASN A 49 -15.94 12.40 11.74
CA ASN A 49 -15.80 11.04 12.24
C ASN A 49 -16.33 10.02 11.23
N TYR A 50 -17.50 10.27 10.63
CA TYR A 50 -18.04 9.41 9.57
C TYR A 50 -17.08 9.33 8.38
N PHE A 51 -16.67 10.50 7.85
CA PHE A 51 -15.81 10.58 6.67
C PHE A 51 -14.47 9.86 6.88
N LEU A 52 -13.81 10.09 8.01
CA LEU A 52 -12.54 9.44 8.35
C LEU A 52 -12.72 7.93 8.55
N SER A 53 -13.83 7.50 9.14
CA SER A 53 -14.15 6.07 9.29
C SER A 53 -14.34 5.39 7.93
N THR A 54 -15.00 6.05 6.98
CA THR A 54 -15.16 5.57 5.60
C THR A 54 -13.80 5.43 4.90
N LEU A 55 -12.90 6.40 5.08
CA LEU A 55 -11.53 6.29 4.55
C LEU A 55 -10.75 5.13 5.18
N ILE A 56 -10.83 4.97 6.50
CA ILE A 56 -10.20 3.84 7.21
C ILE A 56 -10.73 2.50 6.70
N ALA A 57 -12.05 2.39 6.48
CA ALA A 57 -12.66 1.18 5.92
C ALA A 57 -12.11 0.88 4.52
N ALA A 58 -11.98 1.90 3.67
CA ALA A 58 -11.39 1.74 2.33
C ALA A 58 -9.94 1.22 2.40
N TYR A 59 -9.11 1.80 3.29
CA TYR A 59 -7.71 1.35 3.46
C TYR A 59 -7.60 -0.05 4.04
N LYS A 60 -8.46 -0.43 4.99
CA LYS A 60 -8.51 -1.79 5.53
C LYS A 60 -8.90 -2.82 4.47
N GLU A 61 -9.87 -2.49 3.63
CA GLU A 61 -10.27 -3.36 2.53
C GLU A 61 -9.15 -3.48 1.48
N PHE A 62 -8.50 -2.37 1.14
CA PHE A 62 -7.34 -2.37 0.27
C PHE A 62 -6.23 -3.25 0.82
N GLU A 63 -5.85 -3.06 2.08
CA GLU A 63 -4.86 -3.90 2.76
C GLU A 63 -5.26 -5.37 2.76
N GLN A 64 -6.54 -5.70 2.97
CA GLN A 64 -7.01 -7.09 2.92
C GLN A 64 -6.84 -7.69 1.51
N ARG A 65 -7.17 -6.93 0.46
CA ARG A 65 -7.02 -7.37 -0.94
C ARG A 65 -5.55 -7.53 -1.31
N VAL A 66 -4.70 -6.57 -0.96
CA VAL A 66 -3.24 -6.65 -1.17
C VAL A 66 -2.63 -7.78 -0.34
N GLY A 67 -3.03 -7.92 0.92
CA GLY A 67 -2.62 -8.99 1.83
C GLY A 67 -2.93 -10.37 1.22
N LYS A 68 -4.14 -10.57 0.69
CA LYS A 68 -4.52 -11.78 -0.06
C LYS A 68 -3.58 -12.03 -1.25
N ILE A 69 -3.24 -10.99 -2.01
CA ILE A 69 -2.24 -11.09 -3.10
C ILE A 69 -0.89 -11.52 -2.55
N THR A 70 -0.37 -10.88 -1.49
CA THR A 70 0.95 -11.22 -0.91
C THR A 70 1.03 -12.62 -0.29
N THR A 71 -0.11 -13.21 0.09
CA THR A 71 -0.20 -14.59 0.62
C THR A 71 -0.36 -15.65 -0.46
N ALA A 72 -0.60 -15.28 -1.73
CA ALA A 72 -0.63 -16.23 -2.82
C ALA A 72 0.75 -16.89 -3.00
N LYS A 73 0.76 -18.20 -3.29
CA LYS A 73 1.99 -19.00 -3.42
C LYS A 73 2.84 -18.44 -4.56
N GLY A 74 3.90 -17.71 -4.23
CA GLY A 74 4.80 -17.06 -5.20
C GLY A 74 4.79 -15.53 -5.18
N ALA A 75 3.80 -14.89 -4.55
CA ALA A 75 3.66 -13.43 -4.57
C ALA A 75 4.84 -12.69 -3.93
N LYS A 76 5.32 -13.15 -2.76
CA LYS A 76 6.53 -12.56 -2.15
C LYS A 76 7.77 -12.73 -3.03
N ARG A 77 7.82 -13.75 -3.88
CA ARG A 77 8.92 -13.95 -4.82
C ARG A 77 8.80 -13.00 -6.02
N GLU A 78 7.60 -12.84 -6.58
CA GLU A 78 7.34 -11.86 -7.64
C GLU A 78 7.61 -10.43 -7.17
N MET A 79 7.24 -10.08 -5.93
CA MET A 79 7.57 -8.77 -5.35
C MET A 79 9.08 -8.52 -5.29
N VAL A 80 9.88 -9.55 -4.94
CA VAL A 80 11.34 -9.44 -4.94
C VAL A 80 11.88 -9.23 -6.36
N PHE A 81 11.31 -9.92 -7.36
CA PHE A 81 11.74 -9.75 -8.76
C PHE A 81 11.39 -8.37 -9.29
N ALA A 82 10.16 -7.90 -9.07
CA ALA A 82 9.73 -6.56 -9.43
C ALA A 82 10.56 -5.48 -8.73
N ALA A 83 10.91 -5.67 -7.45
CA ALA A 83 11.78 -4.74 -6.74
C ALA A 83 13.18 -4.67 -7.37
N ILE A 84 13.75 -5.81 -7.76
CA ILE A 84 15.06 -5.86 -8.43
C ILE A 84 15.02 -5.20 -9.81
N GLU A 85 13.94 -5.38 -10.57
CA GLU A 85 13.76 -4.70 -11.86
C GLU A 85 13.78 -3.16 -11.70
N ASN A 86 13.11 -2.64 -10.67
CA ASN A 86 13.01 -1.20 -10.40
C ASN A 86 14.25 -0.59 -9.73
N LEU A 87 15.19 -1.40 -9.22
CA LEU A 87 16.45 -0.90 -8.68
C LEU A 87 17.38 -0.40 -9.81
N PRO A 88 18.39 0.43 -9.50
CA PRO A 88 19.44 0.78 -10.45
C PRO A 88 20.15 -0.47 -11.02
N ASP A 89 20.82 -0.32 -12.17
CA ASP A 89 21.56 -1.42 -12.82
C ASP A 89 22.58 -2.08 -11.91
N GLU A 90 23.17 -1.31 -10.99
CA GLU A 90 24.05 -1.80 -9.95
C GLU A 90 23.46 -1.46 -8.57
N PHE A 91 23.19 -2.47 -7.75
CA PHE A 91 22.54 -2.31 -6.45
C PHE A 91 23.17 -3.20 -5.37
N SER A 92 23.08 -2.78 -4.11
CA SER A 92 23.50 -3.59 -2.97
C SER A 92 22.32 -4.39 -2.39
N PHE A 93 22.63 -5.39 -1.54
CA PHE A 93 21.59 -6.08 -0.79
C PHE A 93 20.81 -5.12 0.15
N SER A 94 21.49 -4.09 0.66
CA SER A 94 20.88 -3.05 1.50
C SER A 94 19.84 -2.23 0.74
N ASP A 95 20.07 -1.97 -0.56
CA ASP A 95 19.11 -1.27 -1.41
C ASP A 95 17.88 -2.13 -1.66
N LEU A 96 18.05 -3.44 -1.84
CA LEU A 96 16.96 -4.40 -1.94
C LEU A 96 16.14 -4.50 -0.64
N LEU A 97 16.79 -4.48 0.52
CA LEU A 97 16.10 -4.41 1.83
C LEU A 97 15.26 -3.14 1.95
N ARG A 98 15.81 -1.99 1.53
CA ARG A 98 15.10 -0.70 1.55
C ARG A 98 13.91 -0.68 0.59
N ALA A 99 14.03 -1.34 -0.56
CA ALA A 99 12.97 -1.45 -1.56
C ALA A 99 11.84 -2.42 -1.18
N CYS A 100 12.07 -3.33 -0.22
CA CYS A 100 11.11 -4.34 0.21
C CYS A 100 10.88 -4.35 1.74
N PRO A 101 10.38 -3.24 2.34
CA PRO A 101 10.08 -3.21 3.76
C PRO A 101 8.93 -4.20 4.05
N GLY A 102 9.22 -5.26 4.81
CA GLY A 102 8.24 -6.29 5.19
C GLY A 102 8.46 -7.67 4.56
N ILE A 103 9.42 -7.83 3.64
CA ILE A 103 9.84 -9.15 3.16
C ILE A 103 10.98 -9.68 4.04
N SER A 104 10.85 -10.92 4.52
CA SER A 104 11.89 -11.52 5.36
C SER A 104 13.21 -11.70 4.61
N TYR A 105 14.32 -11.51 5.33
CA TYR A 105 15.68 -11.67 4.80
C TYR A 105 15.88 -12.99 4.03
N ALA A 106 15.34 -14.10 4.56
CA ALA A 106 15.43 -15.41 3.93
C ALA A 106 14.67 -15.50 2.59
N THR A 107 13.61 -14.72 2.41
CA THR A 107 12.85 -14.66 1.16
C THR A 107 13.58 -13.83 0.11
N LEU A 108 14.13 -12.68 0.51
CA LEU A 108 14.98 -11.85 -0.35
C LEU A 108 16.19 -12.62 -0.87
N LYS A 109 16.89 -13.34 0.04
CA LYS A 109 18.05 -14.17 -0.32
C LYS A 109 17.69 -15.28 -1.31
N ARG A 110 16.52 -15.91 -1.15
CA ARG A 110 16.02 -16.94 -2.08
C ARG A 110 15.71 -16.37 -3.46
N GLY A 111 14.99 -15.26 -3.54
CA GLY A 111 14.68 -14.61 -4.82
C GLY A 111 15.95 -14.16 -5.55
N LEU A 112 16.89 -13.56 -4.81
CA LEU A 112 18.17 -13.12 -5.36
C LEU A 112 19.05 -14.30 -5.84
N HIS A 113 19.09 -15.40 -5.09
CA HIS A 113 19.78 -16.61 -5.52
C HIS A 113 19.18 -17.18 -6.81
N GLU A 114 17.86 -17.17 -6.94
CA GLU A 114 17.18 -17.68 -8.12
C GLU A 114 17.47 -16.85 -9.38
N LEU A 115 17.43 -15.52 -9.29
CA LEU A 115 17.78 -14.66 -10.42
C LEU A 115 19.24 -14.84 -10.84
N LYS A 116 20.14 -15.10 -9.87
CA LYS A 116 21.53 -15.44 -10.15
C LYS A 116 21.66 -16.78 -10.89
N MET A 117 20.88 -17.79 -10.50
CA MET A 117 20.83 -19.09 -11.20
C MET A 117 20.28 -18.95 -12.61
N LYS A 118 19.30 -18.06 -12.82
CA LYS A 118 18.76 -17.72 -14.14
C LYS A 118 19.66 -16.80 -14.96
N GLN A 119 20.84 -16.43 -14.45
CA GLN A 119 21.80 -15.51 -15.07
C GLN A 119 21.24 -14.11 -15.40
N VAL A 120 20.12 -13.72 -14.75
CA VAL A 120 19.49 -12.40 -14.87
C VAL A 120 20.25 -11.33 -14.07
N ILE A 121 21.00 -11.75 -13.05
CA ILE A 121 21.87 -10.85 -12.27
C ILE A 121 23.24 -11.50 -12.03
N LYS A 122 24.28 -10.68 -11.96
CA LYS A 122 25.67 -11.08 -11.69
C LYS A 122 26.18 -10.37 -10.45
N THR A 123 27.05 -11.04 -9.69
CA THR A 123 27.68 -10.42 -8.51
C THR A 123 28.90 -9.62 -8.97
N VAL A 124 28.91 -8.32 -8.69
CA VAL A 124 30.01 -7.40 -8.94
C VAL A 124 30.65 -7.07 -7.59
N GLY A 125 31.71 -7.81 -7.24
CA GLY A 125 32.43 -7.67 -5.97
C GLY A 125 32.39 -8.92 -5.08
N LYS A 126 33.23 -8.94 -4.05
CA LYS A 126 33.32 -10.01 -3.03
C LYS A 126 33.19 -9.39 -1.63
N GLY A 127 32.50 -10.08 -0.72
CA GLY A 127 32.42 -9.71 0.70
C GLY A 127 31.11 -9.05 1.12
N ARG A 128 31.15 -8.29 2.23
CA ARG A 128 29.98 -7.67 2.88
C ARG A 128 29.35 -6.55 2.06
N ASP A 129 30.13 -5.94 1.17
CA ASP A 129 29.73 -4.89 0.22
C ASP A 129 29.52 -5.42 -1.20
N ALA A 130 29.21 -6.71 -1.35
CA ALA A 130 28.92 -7.29 -2.65
C ALA A 130 27.75 -6.54 -3.31
N LYS A 131 28.00 -6.05 -4.51
CA LYS A 131 26.97 -5.46 -5.36
C LYS A 131 26.49 -6.48 -6.37
N TYR A 132 25.29 -6.25 -6.87
CA TYR A 132 24.66 -7.03 -7.91
C TYR A 132 24.46 -6.13 -9.11
N ARG A 133 24.70 -6.66 -10.29
CA ARG A 133 24.43 -6.01 -11.56
C ARG A 133 23.44 -6.83 -12.36
N LYS A 134 22.43 -6.17 -12.92
CA LYS A 134 21.49 -6.77 -13.87
C LYS A 134 22.21 -7.11 -15.19
#